data_AF-A0A6P2FSD4-F1
#
_entry.id   AF-A0A6P2FSD4-F1
#
_cell.length_a   1.000
_cell.length_b   1.000
_cell.length_c   1.000
_cell.angle_alpha   90.00
_cell.angle_beta   90.00
_cell.angle_gamma   90.00
#
_symmetry.space_group_name_H-M   'P 1'
#
loop_
_entity.id
_entity.type
_entity.pdbx_description
1 polymer ?
#
loop_
_entity_poly.entity_id
_entity_poly.type
_entity_poly.pdbx_seq_one_letter_code
_entity_poly.pdbx_strand_id
1 'polypeptide(L)'
;MDDENLALAAVARAVHSLSVPEKRLLRLALEGAPGRRITPSEYGARFGLSQGPAAADLRTAADGLFDATVKFPGSRPGSYEMRRLLTACDQKGPGSVRLTIASVVRELLVRIPEYLEE
;
A
#
# COMPACT_ATOMS: atom_id res chain seq x y z
N MET A 1 -23.74 -13.46 2.44
CA MET A 1 -22.69 -12.42 2.50
C MET A 1 -21.60 -12.93 1.58
N ASP A 2 -21.41 -12.26 0.45
CA ASP A 2 -20.57 -12.78 -0.65
C ASP A 2 -19.08 -12.73 -0.30
N ASP A 3 -18.31 -13.74 -0.71
CA ASP A 3 -16.86 -13.85 -0.45
C ASP A 3 -16.09 -12.61 -0.92
N GLU A 4 -16.57 -11.98 -1.99
CA GLU A 4 -16.05 -10.73 -2.53
C GLU A 4 -16.20 -9.54 -1.58
N ASN A 5 -17.36 -9.41 -0.91
CA ASN A 5 -17.60 -8.35 0.08
C ASN A 5 -16.71 -8.54 1.31
N LEU A 6 -16.45 -9.80 1.71
CA LEU A 6 -15.53 -10.11 2.80
C LEU A 6 -14.07 -9.81 2.43
N ALA A 7 -13.66 -10.09 1.19
CA ALA A 7 -12.34 -9.76 0.66
C ALA A 7 -12.12 -8.24 0.59
N LEU A 8 -13.10 -7.50 0.09
CA LEU A 8 -13.07 -6.03 0.07
C LEU A 8 -12.94 -5.45 1.49
N ALA A 9 -13.74 -5.94 2.44
CA ALA A 9 -13.65 -5.53 3.84
C ALA A 9 -12.32 -5.92 4.50
N ALA A 10 -11.70 -7.03 4.10
CA ALA A 10 -10.37 -7.42 4.57
C ALA A 10 -9.29 -6.44 4.08
N VAL A 11 -9.30 -6.09 2.80
CA VAL A 11 -8.38 -5.09 2.23
C VAL A 11 -8.61 -3.73 2.88
N ALA A 12 -9.86 -3.27 2.97
CA ALA A 12 -10.19 -2.00 3.62
C ALA A 12 -9.63 -1.92 5.05
N ARG A 13 -9.84 -2.96 5.87
CA ARG A 13 -9.30 -3.02 7.24
C ARG A 13 -7.78 -2.99 7.28
N ALA A 14 -7.11 -3.77 6.45
CA ALA A 14 -5.65 -3.82 6.40
C ALA A 14 -5.07 -2.45 6.04
N VAL A 15 -5.70 -1.76 5.09
CA VAL A 15 -5.20 -0.46 4.65
C VAL A 15 -5.54 0.63 5.68
N HIS A 16 -6.66 0.51 6.40
CA HIS A 16 -7.04 1.43 7.48
C HIS A 16 -6.04 1.42 8.62
N SER A 17 -5.47 0.25 8.93
CA SER A 17 -4.43 0.10 9.96
C SER A 17 -3.06 0.64 9.57
N LEU A 18 -2.86 1.01 8.30
CA LEU A 18 -1.60 1.60 7.86
C LEU A 18 -1.38 2.98 8.51
N SER A 19 -0.12 3.28 8.78
CA SER A 19 0.34 4.59 9.17
C SER A 19 0.14 5.62 8.04
N VAL A 20 0.16 6.90 8.40
CA VAL A 20 0.03 7.99 7.41
C VAL A 20 1.06 7.89 6.28
N PRO A 21 2.36 7.64 6.55
CA PRO A 21 3.37 7.50 5.49
C PRO A 21 3.11 6.31 4.56
N GLU A 22 2.69 5.17 5.11
CA GLU A 22 2.33 3.98 4.33
C GLU A 22 1.13 4.25 3.40
N LYS A 23 0.09 4.92 3.90
CA LYS A 23 -1.08 5.31 3.10
C LYS A 23 -0.68 6.24 1.95
N ARG A 24 0.15 7.25 2.24
CA ARG A 24 0.68 8.20 1.24
C ARG A 24 1.46 7.49 0.13
N LEU A 25 2.37 6.61 0.51
CA LEU A 25 3.18 5.84 -0.43
C LEU A 25 2.32 4.87 -1.25
N LEU A 26 1.36 4.19 -0.62
CA LEU A 26 0.42 3.30 -1.31
C LEU A 26 -0.39 4.06 -2.36
N ARG A 27 -0.88 5.27 -2.04
CA ARG A 27 -1.63 6.12 -2.98
C ARG A 27 -0.80 6.50 -4.19
N LEU A 28 0.43 6.97 -4.00
CA LEU A 28 1.34 7.29 -5.11
C LEU A 28 1.66 6.06 -5.99
N ALA A 29 1.73 4.87 -5.39
CA ALA A 29 1.94 3.63 -6.13
C ALA A 29 0.71 3.22 -6.96
N LEU A 30 -0.51 3.55 -6.50
CA LEU A 30 -1.75 3.30 -7.22
C LEU A 30 -1.95 4.25 -8.40
N GLU A 31 -1.58 5.53 -8.25
CA GLU A 31 -1.65 6.56 -9.30
C GLU A 31 -0.73 6.23 -10.51
N GLY A 32 0.32 5.44 -10.31
CA GLY A 32 1.32 5.11 -11.32
C GLY A 32 1.19 3.73 -11.98
N ALA A 33 2.07 3.51 -12.96
CA ALA A 33 2.33 2.15 -13.47
C ALA A 33 2.88 1.25 -12.34
N PRO A 34 2.49 -0.04 -12.30
CA PRO A 34 3.02 -0.96 -11.29
C PRO A 34 4.55 -1.07 -11.42
N GLY A 35 5.26 -1.06 -10.29
CA GLY A 35 6.72 -1.07 -10.29
C GLY A 35 7.36 0.25 -10.73
N ARG A 36 6.61 1.35 -10.84
CA ARG A 36 7.19 2.69 -11.02
C ARG A 36 8.06 3.04 -9.82
N ARG A 37 9.13 3.80 -10.09
CA ARG A 37 10.01 4.34 -9.06
C ARG A 37 9.40 5.65 -8.52
N ILE A 38 9.32 5.75 -7.19
CA ILE A 38 8.91 6.94 -6.45
C ILE A 38 10.16 7.52 -5.78
N THR A 39 10.39 8.81 -5.95
CA THR A 39 11.58 9.50 -5.40
C THR A 39 11.21 10.35 -4.18
N PRO A 40 12.15 10.64 -3.27
CA PRO A 40 11.90 11.56 -2.15
C PRO A 40 11.41 12.94 -2.61
N SER A 41 11.95 13.46 -3.71
CA SER A 41 11.53 14.76 -4.26
C SER A 41 10.08 14.76 -4.72
N GLU A 42 9.66 13.72 -5.44
CA GLU A 42 8.28 13.53 -5.87
C GLU A 42 7.33 13.36 -4.67
N TYR A 43 7.70 12.49 -3.74
CA TYR A 43 6.95 12.24 -2.52
C TYR A 43 6.78 13.53 -1.70
N GLY A 44 7.87 14.28 -1.52
CA GLY A 44 7.85 15.55 -0.79
C GLY A 44 7.02 16.62 -1.49
N ALA A 45 7.10 16.72 -2.82
CA ALA A 45 6.27 17.64 -3.59
C ALA A 45 4.76 17.32 -3.47
N ARG A 46 4.39 16.04 -3.43
CA ARG A 46 2.99 15.61 -3.29
C ARG A 46 2.41 15.93 -1.92
N PHE A 47 3.21 15.80 -0.85
CA PHE A 47 2.74 15.87 0.53
C PHE A 47 3.27 17.08 1.33
N GLY A 48 3.90 18.05 0.66
CA GLY A 48 4.40 19.28 1.29
C GLY A 48 5.57 19.05 2.26
N LEU A 49 6.44 18.07 1.98
CA LEU A 49 7.59 17.74 2.83
C LEU A 49 8.90 18.24 2.21
N SER A 50 9.81 18.73 3.05
CA SER A 50 11.19 19.00 2.63
C SER A 50 11.95 17.68 2.38
N GLN A 51 13.07 17.77 1.64
CA GLN A 51 13.78 16.59 1.11
C GLN A 51 14.17 15.56 2.18
N GLY A 52 14.71 16.01 3.32
CA GLY A 52 15.14 15.13 4.42
C GLY A 52 13.97 14.34 5.01
N PRO A 53 12.93 15.02 5.54
CA PRO A 53 11.71 14.38 6.00
C PRO A 53 11.06 13.48 4.95
N ALA A 54 10.98 13.90 3.69
CA ALA A 54 10.40 13.09 2.61
C ALA A 54 11.17 11.77 2.41
N ALA A 55 12.50 11.79 2.45
CA ALA A 55 13.31 10.58 2.31
C ALA A 55 13.16 9.63 3.51
N ALA A 56 13.05 10.17 4.72
CA ALA A 56 12.81 9.38 5.93
C ALA A 56 11.41 8.76 5.92
N ASP A 57 10.38 9.55 5.59
CA ASP A 57 8.99 9.13 5.53
C ASP A 57 8.78 8.03 4.48
N LEU A 58 9.39 8.21 3.30
CA LEU A 58 9.34 7.25 2.20
C LEU A 58 10.00 5.92 2.57
N ARG A 59 11.10 5.94 3.33
CA ARG A 59 11.78 4.72 3.81
C ARG A 59 10.92 3.99 4.84
N THR A 60 10.45 4.70 5.87
CA THR A 60 9.56 4.14 6.90
C THR A 60 8.31 3.51 6.28
N ALA A 61 7.70 4.21 5.32
CA ALA A 61 6.54 3.72 4.59
C ALA A 61 6.85 2.45 3.77
N ALA A 62 8.03 2.38 3.15
CA ALA A 62 8.42 1.22 2.36
C ALA A 62 8.65 -0.03 3.21
N ASP A 63 9.30 0.14 4.36
CA ASP A 63 9.54 -0.94 5.33
C ASP A 63 8.19 -1.46 5.88
N GLY A 64 7.33 -0.56 6.33
CA GLY A 64 6.03 -0.93 6.87
C GLY A 64 5.09 -1.57 5.85
N LEU A 65 5.03 -1.06 4.62
CA LEU A 65 4.24 -1.68 3.55
C LEU A 65 4.76 -3.05 3.12
N PHE A 66 6.08 -3.30 3.18
CA PHE A 66 6.64 -4.62 2.89
C PHE A 66 6.17 -5.66 3.91
N ASP A 67 6.03 -5.25 5.16
CA ASP A 67 5.52 -6.11 6.23
C ASP A 67 4.00 -6.21 6.31
N ALA A 68 3.28 -5.28 5.67
CA ALA A 68 1.83 -5.26 5.65
C ALA A 68 1.24 -6.55 5.04
N THR A 69 0.26 -7.10 5.76
CA THR A 69 -0.49 -8.29 5.35
C THR A 69 -1.99 -8.03 5.40
N VAL A 70 -2.72 -8.73 4.55
CA VAL A 70 -4.18 -8.73 4.48
C VAL A 70 -4.68 -10.09 4.95
N LYS A 71 -5.63 -10.09 5.88
CA LYS A 71 -6.28 -11.28 6.41
C LYS A 71 -7.53 -11.61 5.59
N PHE A 72 -7.38 -12.41 4.54
CA PHE A 72 -8.48 -12.84 3.69
C PHE A 72 -9.31 -13.97 4.35
N PRO A 73 -10.61 -14.08 4.06
CA PRO A 73 -11.40 -15.27 4.40
C PRO A 73 -10.81 -16.51 3.71
N GLY A 74 -10.69 -17.61 4.45
CA GLY A 74 -10.23 -18.88 3.92
C GLY A 74 -11.36 -19.76 3.38
N SER A 75 -11.00 -20.92 2.83
CA SER A 75 -11.92 -21.86 2.19
C SER A 75 -12.88 -22.57 3.14
N ARG A 76 -12.66 -22.48 4.46
CA ARG A 76 -13.54 -23.04 5.49
C ARG A 76 -14.22 -21.95 6.30
N PRO A 77 -15.47 -22.13 6.75
CA PRO A 77 -16.13 -21.20 7.65
C PRO A 77 -15.26 -20.86 8.87
N GLY A 78 -15.06 -19.56 9.13
CA GLY A 78 -14.24 -19.08 10.24
C GLY A 78 -12.72 -19.17 10.04
N SER A 79 -12.25 -19.69 8.89
CA SER A 79 -10.81 -19.72 8.57
C SER A 79 -10.35 -18.43 7.87
N TYR A 80 -9.05 -18.16 7.95
CA TYR A 80 -8.44 -17.00 7.31
C TYR A 80 -7.08 -17.35 6.71
N GLU A 81 -6.71 -16.64 5.66
CA GLU A 81 -5.40 -16.70 5.02
C GLU A 81 -4.71 -15.34 5.11
N MET A 82 -3.46 -15.33 5.57
CA MET A 82 -2.63 -14.12 5.59
C MET A 82 -1.89 -14.00 4.28
N ARG A 83 -2.14 -12.94 3.52
CA ARG A 83 -1.46 -12.66 2.25
C ARG A 83 -0.73 -11.33 2.34
N ARG A 84 0.44 -11.21 1.70
CA ARG A 84 1.18 -9.95 1.66
C ARG A 84 0.42 -8.90 0.84
N LEU A 85 0.47 -7.64 1.29
CA LEU A 85 -0.09 -6.51 0.56
C LEU A 85 0.71 -6.25 -0.72
N LEU A 86 2.03 -6.33 -0.61
CA LEU A 86 2.98 -6.21 -1.72
C LEU A 86 3.52 -7.57 -2.16
N THR A 87 3.84 -7.68 -3.44
CA THR A 87 4.61 -8.79 -4.01
C THR A 87 6.10 -8.47 -4.13
N ALA A 88 6.46 -7.18 -4.19
CA ALA A 88 7.85 -6.73 -4.19
C ALA A 88 7.97 -5.30 -3.62
N CYS A 89 9.08 -5.04 -2.93
CA CYS A 89 9.52 -3.72 -2.50
C CYS A 89 11.03 -3.62 -2.72
N ASP A 90 11.47 -2.71 -3.58
CA ASP A 90 12.88 -2.43 -3.84
C ASP A 90 13.21 -1.01 -3.38
N GLN A 91 14.17 -0.90 -2.47
CA GLN A 91 14.76 0.38 -2.09
C GLN A 91 16.13 0.50 -2.77
N LYS A 92 16.29 1.45 -3.70
CA LYS A 92 17.54 1.63 -4.46
C LYS A 92 18.03 3.07 -4.43
N GLY A 93 19.35 3.21 -4.35
CA GLY A 93 20.05 4.48 -4.53
C GLY A 93 19.58 5.56 -3.54
N PRO A 94 19.42 6.83 -3.93
CA PRO A 94 19.26 8.00 -3.05
C PRO A 94 17.89 8.08 -2.34
N GLY A 95 17.42 6.98 -1.77
CA GLY A 95 16.14 6.89 -1.05
C GLY A 95 14.93 6.69 -1.95
N SER A 96 15.11 6.20 -3.18
CA SER A 96 13.97 5.89 -4.06
C SER A 96 13.40 4.51 -3.79
N VAL A 97 12.09 4.38 -3.94
CA VAL A 97 11.34 3.16 -3.65
C VAL A 97 10.58 2.70 -4.90
N ARG A 98 10.56 1.40 -5.12
CA ARG A 98 9.72 0.75 -6.12
C ARG A 98 8.87 -0.31 -5.42
N LEU A 99 7.56 -0.26 -5.66
CA LEU A 99 6.60 -1.18 -5.04
C LEU A 99 5.80 -1.90 -6.11
N THR A 100 5.47 -3.16 -5.85
CA THR A 100 4.51 -3.93 -6.65
C THR A 100 3.41 -4.43 -5.73
N ILE A 101 2.23 -3.82 -5.83
CA ILE A 101 1.04 -4.22 -5.08
C ILE A 101 0.54 -5.56 -5.65
N ALA A 102 0.13 -6.49 -4.78
CA ALA A 102 -0.47 -7.74 -5.23
C ALA A 102 -1.73 -7.45 -6.08
N SER A 103 -1.89 -8.11 -7.23
CA SER A 103 -2.96 -7.80 -8.19
C SER A 103 -4.36 -7.82 -7.55
N VAL A 104 -4.65 -8.86 -6.76
CA VAL A 104 -5.91 -9.00 -6.03
C VAL A 104 -6.15 -7.85 -5.05
N VAL A 105 -5.10 -7.35 -4.40
CA VAL A 105 -5.20 -6.21 -3.48
C VAL A 105 -5.43 -4.92 -4.26
N ARG A 106 -4.74 -4.75 -5.39
CA ARG A 106 -4.91 -3.58 -6.27
C ARG A 106 -6.33 -3.48 -6.83
N GLU A 107 -6.88 -4.59 -7.31
CA GLU A 107 -8.25 -4.67 -7.84
C GLU A 107 -9.32 -4.32 -6.80
N LEU A 108 -9.08 -4.69 -5.54
CA LEU A 108 -9.97 -4.35 -4.43
C LEU A 108 -9.77 -2.91 -3.95
N LEU A 109 -8.52 -2.42 -3.91
CA LEU A 109 -8.20 -1.05 -3.50
C LEU A 109 -8.88 0.01 -4.37
N VAL A 110 -8.91 -0.17 -5.69
CA VAL A 110 -9.56 0.78 -6.61
C VAL A 110 -11.09 0.85 -6.43
N ARG A 111 -11.66 -0.08 -5.66
CA ARG A 111 -13.09 -0.13 -5.34
C ARG A 111 -13.42 0.45 -3.97
N ILE A 112 -12.43 0.87 -3.19
CA ILE A 112 -12.63 1.50 -1.88
C ILE A 112 -12.60 3.02 -2.09
N PRO A 113 -13.75 3.71 -2.03
CA PRO A 113 -13.84 5.15 -2.35
C PRO A 113 -12.94 6.00 -1.46
N GLU A 114 -12.85 5.63 -0.18
CA GLU A 114 -12.07 6.31 0.86
C GLU A 114 -10.55 6.31 0.58
N TYR A 115 -10.05 5.47 -0.34
CA TYR A 115 -8.65 5.51 -0.77
C TYR A 115 -8.39 6.42 -1.97
N LEU A 116 -9.45 6.83 -2.67
CA LEU A 116 -9.39 7.72 -3.82
C LEU A 116 -9.58 9.19 -3.43
N GLU A 117 -10.10 9.46 -2.23
CA GLU A 117 -10.32 10.83 -1.72
C GLU A 117 -9.38 11.18 -0.54
N GLU A 118 -9.10 12.48 -0.40
CA GLU A 118 -8.14 13.22 0.46
C GLU A 118 -6.65 13.10 0.19
#